data_AF-A0A174CC68-F1
#
_entry.id   AF-A0A174CC68-F1
#
_cell.length_a   1.000
_cell.length_b   1.000
_cell.length_c   1.000
_cell.angle_alpha   90.00
_cell.angle_beta   90.00
_cell.angle_gamma   90.00
#
_symmetry.space_group_name_H-M   'P 1'
#
loop_
_entity.id
_entity.type
_entity.pdbx_description
1 polymer ?
#
loop_
_entity_poly.entity_id
_entity_poly.type
_entity_poly.pdbx_seq_one_letter_code
_entity_poly.pdbx_strand_id
1 'polypeptide(L)'
;MNSIIQDDLFRYEGLRSKSLMVKISYFFFTPGFRFTYYFRKAQLANNSVSRLFWRICHRNCMLNTGIQIPVCTRIGKGFRISHWGTILSMEKL
;
A
#
# COMPACT_ATOMS: atom_id res chain seq x y z
N MET A 1 -15.68 -3.85 -0.38
CA MET A 1 -14.20 -3.82 -0.26
C MET A 1 -13.65 -3.21 -1.53
N ASN A 2 -12.77 -2.21 -1.46
CA ASN A 2 -12.31 -1.47 -2.66
C ASN A 2 -11.63 -2.42 -3.67
N SER A 3 -12.08 -2.38 -4.93
CA SER A 3 -11.59 -3.25 -6.02
C SER A 3 -10.08 -3.11 -6.24
N ILE A 4 -9.55 -1.89 -6.08
CA ILE A 4 -8.12 -1.57 -6.26
C ILE A 4 -7.24 -2.36 -5.28
N ILE A 5 -7.63 -2.47 -4.00
CA ILE A 5 -6.84 -3.21 -2.99
C ILE A 5 -6.86 -4.71 -3.28
N GLN A 6 -7.95 -5.22 -3.86
CA GLN A 6 -8.04 -6.62 -4.27
C GLN A 6 -7.15 -6.92 -5.48
N ASP A 7 -7.10 -6.02 -6.46
CA ASP A 7 -6.18 -6.11 -7.59
C ASP A 7 -4.72 -6.01 -7.15
N ASP A 8 -4.41 -5.12 -6.19
CA ASP A 8 -3.08 -5.02 -5.60
C ASP A 8 -2.70 -6.34 -4.91
N LEU A 9 -3.56 -6.89 -4.04
CA LEU A 9 -3.33 -8.18 -3.36
C LEU A 9 -3.17 -9.34 -4.35
N PHE A 10 -3.99 -9.39 -5.40
CA PHE A 10 -3.90 -10.43 -6.43
C PHE A 10 -2.51 -10.46 -7.09
N ARG A 11 -1.84 -9.32 -7.21
CA ARG A 11 -0.48 -9.23 -7.74
C ARG A 11 0.57 -9.87 -6.82
N TYR A 12 0.33 -9.89 -5.51
CA TYR A 12 1.21 -10.53 -4.52
C TYR A 12 0.91 -12.01 -4.37
N GLU A 13 -0.37 -12.38 -4.26
CA GLU A 13 -0.80 -13.76 -4.02
C GLU A 13 -0.76 -14.62 -5.29
N GLY A 14 -0.99 -14.04 -6.48
CA GLY A 14 -1.12 -14.75 -7.75
C GLY A 14 -2.45 -15.49 -7.94
N LEU A 15 -3.18 -15.74 -6.84
CA LEU A 15 -4.50 -16.37 -6.83
C LEU A 15 -5.53 -15.39 -6.26
N ARG A 16 -6.77 -15.41 -6.77
CA ARG A 16 -7.90 -14.65 -6.20
C ARG A 16 -8.45 -15.40 -4.99
N SER A 17 -7.66 -15.63 -3.94
CA SER A 17 -8.25 -16.19 -2.72
C SER A 17 -9.09 -15.14 -2.03
N LYS A 18 -10.36 -15.49 -1.80
CA LYS A 18 -11.27 -14.67 -1.01
C LYS A 18 -11.02 -14.80 0.49
N SER A 19 -10.21 -15.78 0.92
CA SER A 19 -9.93 -16.05 2.34
C SER A 19 -9.36 -14.82 3.04
N LEU A 20 -9.98 -14.45 4.16
CA LEU A 20 -9.58 -13.32 4.99
C LEU A 20 -8.25 -13.58 5.69
N MET A 21 -8.00 -14.83 6.08
CA MET A 21 -6.73 -15.22 6.72
C MET A 21 -5.53 -15.01 5.81
N VAL A 22 -5.65 -15.35 4.52
CA VAL A 22 -4.57 -15.13 3.56
C VAL A 22 -4.24 -13.64 3.45
N LYS A 23 -5.26 -12.76 3.39
CA LYS A 23 -5.03 -11.30 3.35
C LYS A 23 -4.30 -10.79 4.58
N ILE A 24 -4.67 -11.29 5.75
CA ILE A 24 -4.05 -10.93 7.02
C ILE A 24 -2.60 -11.41 7.03
N SER A 25 -2.33 -12.66 6.64
CA SER A 25 -0.97 -13.18 6.53
C SER A 25 -0.12 -12.32 5.60
N TYR A 26 -0.56 -12.02 4.38
CA TYR A 26 0.20 -11.15 3.48
C TYR A 26 0.40 -9.73 4.04
N PHE A 27 -0.58 -9.20 4.76
CA PHE A 27 -0.44 -7.89 5.41
C PHE A 27 0.65 -7.86 6.49
N PHE A 28 0.82 -8.93 7.26
CA PHE A 28 1.84 -9.02 8.30
C PHE A 28 3.20 -9.48 7.77
N PHE A 29 3.22 -10.45 6.85
CA PHE A 29 4.46 -11.04 6.32
C PHE A 29 5.06 -10.27 5.14
N THR A 30 4.29 -9.42 4.45
CA THR A 30 4.77 -8.65 3.29
C THR A 30 4.67 -7.14 3.56
N PRO A 31 5.69 -6.50 4.17
CA PRO A 31 5.71 -5.05 4.38
C PRO A 31 5.51 -4.21 3.11
N GLY A 32 5.89 -4.70 1.92
CA GLY A 32 5.51 -4.07 0.66
C GLY A 32 3.99 -4.00 0.47
N PHE A 33 3.26 -5.07 0.76
CA PHE A 33 1.80 -5.06 0.72
C PHE A 33 1.21 -4.16 1.82
N ARG A 34 1.76 -4.20 3.04
CA ARG A 34 1.37 -3.30 4.14
C ARG A 34 1.50 -1.82 3.75
N PHE A 35 2.59 -1.46 3.09
CA PHE A 35 2.81 -0.12 2.55
C PHE A 35 1.72 0.26 1.55
N THR A 36 1.50 -0.58 0.53
CA THR A 36 0.47 -0.33 -0.49
C THR A 36 -0.93 -0.22 0.11
N TYR A 37 -1.23 -1.02 1.13
CA TYR A 37 -2.51 -0.97 1.84
C TYR A 37 -2.73 0.39 2.52
N TYR A 38 -1.77 0.87 3.30
CA TYR A 38 -1.87 2.18 3.95
C TYR A 38 -1.95 3.32 2.94
N PHE A 39 -1.17 3.24 1.87
CA PHE A 39 -1.20 4.20 0.77
C PHE A 39 -2.62 4.30 0.17
N ARG A 40 -3.21 3.16 -0.21
CA ARG A 40 -4.58 3.11 -0.76
C ARG A 40 -5.62 3.63 0.22
N LYS A 41 -5.50 3.27 1.49
CA LYS A 41 -6.41 3.75 2.54
C LYS A 41 -6.32 5.27 2.71
N ALA A 42 -5.13 5.84 2.64
CA ALA A 42 -4.94 7.29 2.70
C ALA A 42 -5.55 8.01 1.49
N GLN A 43 -5.45 7.43 0.29
CA GLN A 43 -6.05 7.98 -0.94
C GLN A 43 -7.59 7.86 -0.96
N LEU A 44 -8.12 6.74 -0.49
CA LEU A 44 -9.57 6.44 -0.51
C LEU A 44 -10.33 6.97 0.72
N ALA A 45 -9.63 7.54 1.71
CA ALA A 45 -10.27 8.08 2.89
C ALA A 45 -11.08 9.35 2.53
N ASN A 46 -12.40 9.26 2.65
CA ASN A 46 -13.30 10.41 2.48
C ASN A 46 -13.22 11.36 3.68
N ASN A 47 -13.02 10.84 4.90
CA ASN A 47 -12.99 11.64 6.12
C ASN A 47 -11.59 12.18 6.41
N SER A 48 -11.48 13.46 6.77
CA SER A 48 -10.20 14.12 7.08
C SER A 48 -9.44 13.46 8.24
N VAL A 49 -10.14 13.00 9.27
CA VAL A 49 -9.54 12.29 10.42
C VAL A 49 -8.93 10.96 10.00
N SER A 50 -9.70 10.15 9.25
CA SER A 50 -9.20 8.86 8.75
C SER A 50 -8.04 9.06 7.79
N ARG A 51 -8.12 10.07 6.92
CA ARG A 51 -7.04 10.43 6.00
C ARG A 51 -5.76 10.77 6.75
N LEU A 52 -5.84 11.60 7.80
CA LEU A 52 -4.68 11.96 8.62
C LEU A 52 -4.07 10.73 9.31
N PHE A 53 -4.92 9.89 9.92
CA PHE A 53 -4.48 8.64 10.54
C PHE A 53 -3.71 7.74 9.56
N TRP A 54 -4.28 7.48 8.37
CA TRP A 54 -3.62 6.65 7.37
C TRP A 54 -2.34 7.29 6.80
N ARG A 55 -2.30 8.62 6.68
CA ARG A 55 -1.08 9.35 6.27
C ARG A 55 0.05 9.17 7.29
N ILE A 56 -0.25 9.20 8.58
CA ILE A 56 0.75 8.97 9.64
C ILE A 56 1.25 7.52 9.58
N CYS A 57 0.34 6.53 9.51
CA CYS A 57 0.73 5.12 9.36
C CYS A 57 1.59 4.88 8.12
N HIS A 58 1.21 5.51 6.99
CA HIS A 58 1.94 5.44 5.75
C HIS A 58 3.35 6.05 5.90
N ARG A 59 3.47 7.23 6.53
CA ARG A 59 4.77 7.89 6.77
C ARG A 59 5.69 7.04 7.63
N ASN A 60 5.17 6.42 8.68
CA ASN A 60 5.95 5.50 9.49
C ASN A 60 6.37 4.27 8.68
N CYS A 61 5.51 3.77 7.79
CA CYS A 61 5.87 2.66 6.90
C CYS A 61 6.94 3.05 5.87
N MET A 62 6.92 4.28 5.35
CA MET A 62 7.97 4.81 4.47
C MET A 62 9.34 4.79 5.17
N LEU A 63 9.40 5.26 6.42
CA LEU A 63 10.64 5.29 7.20
C LEU A 63 11.16 3.87 7.49
N ASN A 64 10.28 2.93 7.82
CA ASN A 64 10.67 1.54 8.11
C ASN A 64 11.12 0.76 6.86
N THR A 65 10.56 1.07 5.69
CA THR A 65 10.85 0.34 4.44
C THR A 65 11.87 1.03 3.54
N GLY A 66 12.19 2.29 3.80
CA GLY A 66 13.02 3.14 2.93
C GLY A 66 12.32 3.61 1.65
N ILE A 67 11.02 3.32 1.48
CA ILE A 67 10.26 3.64 0.27
C ILE A 67 9.69 5.04 0.37
N GLN A 68 10.03 5.91 -0.58
CA GLN A 68 9.57 7.30 -0.60
C GLN A 68 8.54 7.55 -1.72
N ILE A 69 7.27 7.24 -1.45
CA ILE A 69 6.16 7.52 -2.37
C ILE A 69 5.14 8.42 -1.65
N PRO A 70 4.91 9.67 -2.08
CA PRO A 70 3.91 10.53 -1.45
C PRO A 70 2.48 10.05 -1.75
N VAL A 71 1.54 10.28 -0.83
CA VAL A 71 0.11 9.87 -1.00
C VAL A 71 -0.56 10.57 -2.20
N CYS A 72 -0.03 11.71 -2.63
CA CYS A 72 -0.48 12.45 -3.80
C CYS A 72 -0.13 11.74 -5.13
N THR A 73 0.80 10.78 -5.13
CA THR A 73 1.21 10.07 -6.34
C THR A 73 0.04 9.28 -6.93
N ARG A 74 -0.24 9.47 -8.22
CA ARG A 74 -1.26 8.69 -8.92
C ARG A 74 -0.69 7.35 -9.35
N ILE A 75 -1.01 6.30 -8.60
CA ILE A 75 -0.61 4.92 -8.89
C ILE A 75 -1.85 4.13 -9.35
N GLY A 76 -1.78 3.52 -10.53
CA GLY A 76 -2.84 2.64 -11.05
C GLY A 76 -2.99 1.36 -10.21
N LYS A 77 -4.07 0.60 -10.43
CA LYS A 77 -4.32 -0.69 -9.75
C LYS A 77 -3.26 -1.74 -10.08
N GLY A 78 -3.06 -2.73 -9.19
CA GLY A 78 -2.11 -3.83 -9.38
C GLY A 78 -0.67 -3.49 -8.99
N PHE A 79 -0.50 -2.54 -8.07
CA PHE A 79 0.82 -2.08 -7.63
C PHE A 79 1.44 -3.10 -6.66
N ARG A 80 2.61 -3.64 -7.05
CA ARG A 80 3.38 -4.60 -6.25
C ARG A 80 4.80 -4.11 -6.04
N ILE A 81 5.21 -4.10 -4.78
CA ILE A 81 6.57 -3.83 -4.33
C ILE A 81 7.21 -5.18 -4.03
N SER A 82 8.04 -5.67 -4.95
CA SER A 82 8.73 -6.97 -4.80
C SER A 82 10.04 -6.88 -4.01
N HIS A 83 10.64 -5.68 -3.89
CA HIS A 83 11.87 -5.44 -3.15
C HIS A 83 11.67 -4.31 -2.14
N TRP A 84 12.27 -4.48 -0.96
CA TRP A 84 12.34 -3.44 0.07
C TRP A 84 13.77 -2.93 0.14
N GLY A 85 13.93 -1.61 0.14
CA GLY A 85 15.17 -0.90 -0.14
C GLY A 85 14.85 0.47 -0.74
N THR A 86 15.82 1.38 -0.79
CA THR A 86 15.63 2.77 -1.24
C THR A 86 15.06 2.85 -2.66
N ILE A 87 13.74 2.87 -2.79
CA ILE A 87 13.05 3.20 -4.04
C ILE A 87 12.89 4.72 -4.03
N LEU A 88 13.87 5.41 -4.60
CA LEU A 88 13.79 6.82 -4.97
C LEU A 88 12.93 6.92 -6.24
N SER A 89 11.62 7.02 -6.10
CA SER A 89 10.79 7.49 -7.21
C SER A 89 10.96 9.01 -7.28
N MET A 90 11.99 9.47 -8.00
CA MET A 90 12.20 10.88 -8.31
C MET A 90 10.97 11.40 -9.06
N GLU A 91 10.17 12.24 -8.40
CA GLU A 91 9.23 13.13 -9.06
C GLU A 91 10.06 14.11 -9.89
N LYS A 92 10.04 13.96 -11.21
CA LYS A 92 10.69 14.89 -12.12
C LYS A 92 9.75 16.09 -12.25
N LEU A 93 10.16 17.21 -11.64
CA LEU A 93 9.56 18.54 -11.78
C LEU A 93 9.44 18.93 -13.26
#